data_AF-A0A8D7BBB3-F1
#
_entry.id   AF-A0A8D7BBB3-F1
#
_cell.length_a   1.000
_cell.length_b   1.000
_cell.length_c   1.000
_cell.angle_alpha   90.00
_cell.angle_beta   90.00
_cell.angle_gamma   90.00
#
_symmetry.space_group_name_H-M   'P 1'
#
loop_
_entity.id
_entity.type
_entity.pdbx_description
1 polymer ?
#
loop_
_entity_poly.entity_id
_entity_poly.type
_entity_poly.pdbx_seq_one_letter_code
_entity_poly.pdbx_strand_id
1 'polypeptide(L)'
;MDSPAGTGYSYADTTDYTTNDTQTVSDLYEFVIKFWKWFSEYPEFLPNPFYLAGCSYSGVLVPVLAQEVVKGIESDKGPKLNFKGYSLGNAAMNLDIESSSRFHLRIGWD
;
A
#
# COMPACT_ATOMS: atom_id res chain seq x y z
N MET A 1 8.81 -1.31 2.31
CA MET A 1 8.21 -0.85 3.56
C MET A 1 7.69 -2.08 4.26
N ASP A 2 8.15 -2.34 5.47
CA ASP A 2 7.69 -3.49 6.24
C ASP A 2 6.43 -3.08 7.00
N SER A 3 5.31 -3.76 6.74
CA SER A 3 4.00 -3.44 7.31
C SER A 3 3.11 -4.68 7.24
N PRO A 4 2.23 -4.91 8.23
CA PRO A 4 2.02 -4.13 9.47
C PRO A 4 3.17 -4.31 10.46
N ALA A 5 3.10 -3.64 11.61
CA ALA A 5 4.02 -3.89 12.73
C ALA A 5 4.07 -5.39 13.07
N GLY A 6 5.26 -5.91 13.36
CA GLY A 6 5.55 -7.34 13.47
C GLY A 6 6.08 -7.97 12.18
N THR A 7 6.09 -7.22 11.07
CA THR A 7 6.70 -7.66 9.79
C THR A 7 8.13 -7.16 9.69
N GLY A 8 9.08 -8.04 9.37
CA GLY A 8 10.47 -7.67 9.06
C GLY A 8 11.12 -6.87 10.19
N TYR A 9 11.53 -5.63 9.90
CA TYR A 9 12.11 -4.70 10.87
C TYR A 9 11.11 -3.77 11.55
N SER A 10 9.84 -3.80 11.16
CA SER A 10 8.80 -2.97 11.79
C SER A 10 8.29 -3.63 13.07
N TYR A 11 8.35 -2.91 14.19
CA TYR A 11 7.89 -3.40 15.50
C TYR A 11 7.02 -2.35 16.20
N ALA A 12 6.22 -2.81 17.17
CA ALA A 12 5.49 -1.96 18.09
C ALA A 12 6.09 -2.13 19.49
N ASP A 13 5.93 -1.13 20.35
CA ASP A 13 6.32 -1.24 21.76
C ASP A 13 5.40 -2.20 22.54
N THR A 14 4.31 -2.65 21.91
CA THR A 14 3.35 -3.63 22.43
C THR A 14 3.70 -5.04 21.96
N THR A 15 3.25 -6.04 22.71
CA THR A 15 3.30 -7.45 22.30
C THR A 15 2.09 -7.89 21.48
N ASP A 16 1.03 -7.08 21.45
CA ASP A 16 -0.14 -7.30 20.60
C ASP A 16 0.10 -6.73 19.20
N TYR A 17 0.04 -7.61 18.20
CA TYR A 17 0.21 -7.32 16.77
C TYR A 17 -1.10 -7.55 15.99
N THR A 18 -2.23 -7.69 16.68
CA THR A 18 -3.53 -7.85 16.05
C THR A 18 -3.86 -6.60 15.25
N THR A 19 -4.15 -6.76 13.96
CA THR A 19 -4.47 -5.66 13.05
C THR A 19 -5.52 -6.09 12.02
N ASN A 20 -5.99 -5.14 11.22
CA ASN A 20 -6.87 -5.36 10.08
C ASN A 20 -6.47 -4.45 8.91
N ASP A 21 -7.12 -4.62 7.76
CA ASP A 21 -6.80 -3.87 6.54
C ASP A 21 -6.92 -2.35 6.75
N THR A 22 -7.97 -1.89 7.43
CA THR A 22 -8.20 -0.47 7.69
C THR A 22 -7.09 0.13 8.55
N GLN A 23 -6.71 -0.55 9.64
CA GLN A 23 -5.63 -0.10 10.51
C GLN A 23 -4.29 -0.10 9.75
N THR A 24 -4.01 -1.17 9.00
CA THR A 24 -2.79 -1.29 8.22
C THR A 24 -2.68 -0.18 7.16
N VAL A 25 -3.77 0.14 6.45
CA VAL A 25 -3.81 1.26 5.50
C VAL A 25 -3.65 2.61 6.19
N SER A 26 -4.27 2.80 7.36
CA SER A 26 -4.10 4.02 8.15
C SER A 26 -2.64 4.22 8.55
N ASP A 27 -1.98 3.18 9.05
CA ASP A 27 -0.57 3.23 9.44
C ASP A 27 0.35 3.46 8.22
N LEU A 28 0.03 2.82 7.09
CA LEU A 28 0.70 3.04 5.80
C LEU A 28 0.56 4.48 5.32
N TYR A 29 -0.64 5.05 5.41
CA TYR A 29 -0.90 6.42 5.03
C TYR A 29 -0.19 7.41 5.96
N GLU A 30 -0.24 7.17 7.27
CA GLU A 30 0.56 7.95 8.23
C GLU A 30 2.04 7.90 7.91
N PHE A 31 2.57 6.76 7.51
CA PHE A 31 3.96 6.64 7.08
C PHE A 31 4.22 7.50 5.83
N VAL A 32 3.34 7.47 4.82
CA VAL A 32 3.46 8.30 3.61
C VAL A 32 3.37 9.80 3.93
N ILE A 33 2.53 10.20 4.90
CA ILE A 33 2.44 11.58 5.37
C ILE A 33 3.67 11.95 6.21
N LYS A 34 4.16 11.08 7.10
CA LYS A 34 5.41 11.28 7.85
C LYS A 34 6.63 11.32 6.92
N PHE A 35 6.54 10.67 5.76
CA PHE A 35 7.48 10.81 4.65
C PHE A 35 7.61 12.27 4.19
N TRP A 36 6.67 13.17 4.51
CA TRP A 36 6.86 14.61 4.33
C TRP A 36 8.09 15.14 5.06
N LYS A 37 8.40 14.65 6.27
CA LYS A 37 9.64 15.03 6.96
C LYS A 37 10.84 14.60 6.13
N TRP A 38 10.80 13.39 5.58
CA TRP A 38 11.82 12.89 4.67
C TRP A 38 11.92 13.74 3.40
N PHE A 39 10.81 14.10 2.74
CA PHE A 39 10.82 15.00 1.59
C PHE A 39 11.26 16.44 1.94
N SER A 40 11.15 16.85 3.20
CA SER A 40 11.69 18.15 3.64
C SER A 40 13.21 18.09 3.79
N GLU A 41 13.75 16.91 4.14
CA GLU A 41 15.20 16.65 4.17
C GLU A 41 15.77 16.41 2.76
N TYR A 42 14.96 15.83 1.86
CA TYR A 42 15.33 15.51 0.47
C TYR A 42 14.33 16.09 -0.55
N PRO A 43 14.22 17.43 -0.65
CA PRO A 43 13.25 18.10 -1.51
C PRO A 43 13.47 17.83 -3.00
N GLU A 44 14.65 17.39 -3.41
CA GLU A 44 14.99 17.02 -4.79
C GLU A 44 14.15 15.85 -5.33
N PHE A 45 13.52 15.05 -4.46
CA PHE A 45 12.66 13.95 -4.89
C PHE A 45 11.19 14.32 -5.07
N LEU A 46 10.75 15.49 -4.56
CA LEU A 46 9.35 15.95 -4.71
C LEU A 46 8.84 16.02 -6.16
N PRO A 47 9.61 16.50 -7.16
CA PRO A 47 9.12 16.55 -8.54
C PRO A 47 9.07 15.17 -9.22
N ASN A 48 9.69 14.14 -8.65
CA ASN A 48 9.76 12.82 -9.28
C ASN A 48 8.38 12.16 -9.34
N PRO A 49 8.04 11.51 -10.46
CA PRO A 49 6.84 10.68 -10.54
C PRO A 49 6.77 9.67 -9.39
N PHE A 50 5.70 9.75 -8.60
CA PHE A 50 5.47 8.88 -7.46
C PHE A 50 4.47 7.78 -7.82
N TYR A 51 4.83 6.53 -7.52
CA TYR A 51 4.01 5.36 -7.78
C TYR A 51 3.93 4.47 -6.55
N LEU A 52 2.80 3.80 -6.37
CA LEU A 52 2.67 2.72 -5.39
C LEU A 52 2.72 1.37 -6.11
N ALA A 53 3.41 0.39 -5.54
CA ALA A 53 3.45 -0.95 -6.11
C ALA A 53 3.25 -1.99 -5.01
N GLY A 54 2.55 -3.07 -5.34
CA GLY A 54 2.28 -4.17 -4.42
C GLY A 54 2.15 -5.51 -5.11
N CYS A 55 2.26 -6.57 -4.33
CA CYS A 55 2.13 -7.95 -4.79
C CYS A 55 1.27 -8.77 -3.81
N SER A 56 0.59 -9.82 -4.30
CA SER A 56 -0.22 -10.72 -3.47
C SER A 56 -1.26 -9.96 -2.62
N TYR A 57 -1.22 -10.04 -1.29
CA TYR A 57 -2.24 -9.42 -0.44
C TYR A 57 -2.25 -7.89 -0.51
N SER A 58 -1.17 -7.27 -0.99
CA SER A 58 -1.14 -5.83 -1.26
C SER A 58 -2.18 -5.39 -2.28
N GLY A 59 -2.82 -6.30 -3.03
CA GLY A 59 -3.98 -5.99 -3.88
C GLY A 59 -5.17 -5.43 -3.12
N VAL A 60 -5.31 -5.74 -1.83
CA VAL A 60 -6.31 -5.14 -0.95
C VAL A 60 -5.84 -3.77 -0.46
N LEU A 61 -4.58 -3.67 -0.02
CA LEU A 61 -4.07 -2.49 0.69
C LEU A 61 -3.70 -1.33 -0.25
N VAL A 62 -3.03 -1.60 -1.37
CA VAL A 62 -2.46 -0.57 -2.26
C VAL A 62 -3.53 0.29 -2.94
N PRO A 63 -4.66 -0.26 -3.44
CA PRO A 63 -5.73 0.58 -4.00
C PRO A 63 -6.34 1.53 -2.96
N VAL A 64 -6.54 1.06 -1.72
CA VAL A 64 -7.10 1.88 -0.64
C VAL A 64 -6.09 2.95 -0.22
N LEU A 65 -4.81 2.60 -0.06
CA LEU A 65 -3.74 3.55 0.20
C LEU A 65 -3.62 4.61 -0.91
N ALA A 66 -3.70 4.21 -2.18
CA ALA A 66 -3.66 5.13 -3.32
C ALA A 66 -4.82 6.14 -3.26
N GLN A 67 -6.02 5.70 -2.86
CA GLN A 67 -7.15 6.59 -2.66
C GLN A 67 -6.90 7.61 -1.55
N GLU A 68 -6.35 7.18 -0.40
CA GLU A 68 -6.01 8.10 0.70
C GLU A 68 -4.94 9.12 0.31
N VAL A 69 -3.93 8.70 -0.46
CA VAL A 69 -2.90 9.61 -1.01
C VAL A 69 -3.54 10.69 -1.90
N VAL A 70 -4.43 10.30 -2.82
CA VAL A 70 -5.12 11.26 -3.70
C VAL A 70 -5.96 12.24 -2.89
N LYS A 71 -6.76 11.76 -1.92
CA LYS A 71 -7.55 12.62 -1.02
C LYS A 71 -6.67 13.59 -0.23
N GLY A 72 -5.51 13.13 0.24
CA GLY A 72 -4.52 13.96 0.94
C GLY A 72 -3.96 15.09 0.07
N ILE A 73 -3.67 14.80 -1.20
CA ILE A 73 -3.22 15.79 -2.19
C ILE A 73 -4.33 16.79 -2.50
N GLU A 74 -5.56 16.33 -2.76
CA GLU A 74 -6.70 17.19 -3.13
C GLU A 74 -7.15 18.12 -1.99
N SER A 75 -6.99 17.67 -0.74
CA SER A 75 -7.36 18.48 0.44
C SER A 75 -6.26 19.44 0.90
N ASP A 76 -5.11 19.51 0.19
CA ASP A 76 -3.91 20.28 0.56
C ASP A 76 -3.41 19.95 1.99
N LYS A 77 -3.73 18.75 2.48
CA LYS A 77 -3.34 18.23 3.80
C LYS A 77 -2.11 17.32 3.75
N GLY A 78 -1.65 16.97 2.55
CA GLY A 78 -0.51 16.09 2.32
C GLY A 78 0.59 16.74 1.45
N PRO A 79 1.75 16.09 1.32
CA PRO A 79 2.80 16.54 0.43
C PRO A 79 2.29 16.59 -1.02
N LYS A 80 2.75 17.58 -1.79
CA LYS A 80 2.47 17.70 -3.23
C LYS A 80 3.27 16.66 -4.03
N LEU A 81 2.98 15.39 -3.77
CA LEU A 81 3.57 14.27 -4.48
C LEU A 81 3.09 14.30 -5.93
N ASN A 82 4.02 14.11 -6.85
CA ASN A 82 3.69 13.92 -8.27
C ASN A 82 3.14 12.50 -8.50
N PHE A 83 2.03 12.16 -7.83
CA PHE A 83 1.44 10.82 -7.88
C PHE A 83 0.90 10.52 -9.28
N LYS A 84 1.33 9.40 -9.85
CA LYS A 84 0.99 8.97 -11.22
C LYS A 84 0.13 7.72 -11.26
N GLY A 85 0.10 6.94 -10.20
CA GLY A 85 -0.75 5.75 -10.11
C GLY A 85 -0.11 4.62 -9.30
N TYR A 86 -0.66 3.42 -9.45
CA TYR A 86 -0.18 2.23 -8.77
C TYR A 86 -0.13 1.00 -9.69
N SER A 87 0.69 0.01 -9.32
CA SER A 87 0.85 -1.24 -10.04
C SER A 87 0.74 -2.45 -9.12
N LEU A 88 0.08 -3.51 -9.59
CA LEU A 88 -0.20 -4.71 -8.80
C LEU A 88 0.27 -5.96 -9.55
N GLY A 89 1.13 -6.75 -8.91
CA GLY A 89 1.59 -8.05 -9.41
C GLY A 89 0.91 -9.21 -8.68
N ASN A 90 0.29 -10.14 -9.42
CA ASN A 90 -0.34 -11.34 -8.86
C ASN A 90 -1.18 -11.08 -7.60
N ALA A 91 -1.91 -9.96 -7.59
CA ALA A 91 -2.47 -9.41 -6.38
C ALA A 91 -3.86 -9.95 -6.09
N ALA A 92 -4.16 -10.17 -4.81
CA ALA A 92 -5.47 -10.56 -4.33
C ALA A 92 -6.41 -9.35 -4.39
N MET A 93 -7.38 -9.38 -5.29
CA MET A 93 -8.36 -8.30 -5.49
C MET A 93 -9.79 -8.80 -5.31
N ASN A 94 -10.09 -10.00 -5.80
CA ASN A 94 -11.41 -10.61 -5.70
C ASN A 94 -11.29 -12.12 -5.59
N LEU A 95 -11.55 -12.64 -4.39
CA LEU A 95 -11.42 -14.06 -4.07
C LEU A 95 -12.38 -14.94 -4.86
N ASP A 96 -13.56 -14.45 -5.26
CA ASP A 96 -14.55 -15.23 -6.02
C ASP A 96 -14.07 -15.44 -7.46
N ILE A 97 -13.55 -14.39 -8.08
CA ILE A 97 -12.97 -14.46 -9.42
C ILE A 97 -11.69 -15.30 -9.39
N GLU A 98 -10.81 -15.04 -8.42
CA GLU A 98 -9.54 -15.75 -8.31
C GLU A 98 -9.69 -17.24 -7.97
N SER A 99 -10.61 -17.61 -7.09
CA SER A 99 -10.86 -19.02 -6.78
C SER A 99 -11.34 -19.77 -8.01
N SER A 100 -12.33 -19.22 -8.72
CA SER A 100 -12.84 -19.76 -9.99
C SER A 100 -11.72 -19.92 -11.04
N SER A 101 -10.84 -18.93 -11.13
CA SER A 101 -9.69 -18.92 -12.06
C SER A 101 -8.63 -19.96 -11.66
N ARG A 102 -8.32 -20.09 -10.37
CA ARG A 102 -7.36 -21.07 -9.83
C ARG A 102 -7.81 -22.50 -10.08
N PHE A 103 -9.11 -22.78 -9.96
CA PHE A 103 -9.65 -24.09 -10.33
C PHE A 103 -9.45 -24.39 -11.81
N HIS A 104 -9.77 -23.43 -12.70
CA HIS A 104 -9.62 -23.61 -14.14
C HIS A 104 -8.16 -23.78 -14.59
N LEU A 105 -7.24 -22.99 -14.02
CA LEU A 105 -5.81 -23.11 -14.31
C LEU A 105 -5.19 -24.42 -13.81
N ARG A 106 -5.81 -25.10 -12.84
CA ARG A 106 -5.29 -26.35 -12.29
C ARG A 106 -5.70 -27.58 -13.10
N ILE A 107 -6.86 -27.54 -13.76
CA ILE A 107 -7.37 -28.64 -14.60
C ILE A 107 -6.88 -28.59 -16.06
N GLY A 108 -6.23 -27.49 -16.47
CA GLY A 108 -5.70 -27.33 -17.83
C GLY A 108 -4.31 -27.95 -18.05
N TRP A 109 -3.75 -28.62 -17.04
CA TRP A 109 -2.42 -29.26 -17.07
C TRP A 109 -2.46 -30.76 -16.70
N ASP A 110 -3.65 -31.33 -16.55
CA ASP A 110 -3.88 -32.77 -16.36
C ASP A 110 -4.40 -33.40 -17.67
#